data_AF-A0A7X6XS82-F1
#
_entry.id   AF-A0A7X6XS82-F1
#
_cell.length_a   1.000
_cell.length_b   1.000
_cell.length_c   1.000
_cell.angle_alpha   90.00
_cell.angle_beta   90.00
_cell.angle_gamma   90.00
#
_symmetry.space_group_name_H-M   'P 1'
#
loop_
_entity.id
_entity.type
_entity.pdbx_description
1 polymer ?
#
loop_
_entity_poly.entity_id
_entity_poly.type
_entity_poly.pdbx_seq_one_letter_code
_entity_poly.pdbx_strand_id
1 'polypeptide(L)'
;MKYVAGIDVGGTKTMICIMDTNKKIGHTAVFGTQSDRGPEELVCKIGVVLSHIASKAGISFTDICAIGLGMPGPIDFEKGAMINPPNFPGWNDVPLVKLMRKKFNKPIVLE
;
A
#
# COMPACT_ATOMS: atom_id res chain seq x y z
N MET A 1 -16.61 -12.88 5.29
CA MET A 1 -16.07 -12.82 3.91
C MET A 1 -14.67 -12.25 4.03
N LYS A 2 -13.64 -12.79 3.36
CA LYS A 2 -12.26 -12.28 3.48
C LYS A 2 -11.93 -11.40 2.28
N TYR A 3 -11.28 -10.26 2.54
CA TYR A 3 -10.88 -9.31 1.51
C TYR A 3 -9.37 -9.13 1.46
N VAL A 4 -8.84 -8.73 0.31
CA VAL A 4 -7.44 -8.35 0.13
C VAL A 4 -7.40 -6.92 -0.41
N ALA A 5 -6.46 -6.12 0.08
CA ALA A 5 -6.19 -4.81 -0.49
C ALA A 5 -5.03 -4.89 -1.48
N GLY A 6 -5.19 -4.33 -2.68
CA GLY A 6 -4.11 -4.10 -3.62
C GLY A 6 -3.73 -2.63 -3.62
N ILE A 7 -2.43 -2.33 -3.58
CA ILE A 7 -1.91 -0.97 -3.63
C ILE A 7 -0.88 -0.92 -4.75
N ASP A 8 -1.10 -0.05 -5.73
CA ASP A 8 -0.15 0.23 -6.80
C ASP A 8 0.38 1.65 -6.61
N VAL A 9 1.65 1.77 -6.25
CA VAL A 9 2.29 3.05 -5.95
C VAL A 9 3.12 3.50 -7.15
N GLY A 10 2.63 4.40 -7.98
CA GLY A 10 3.44 5.09 -8.98
C GLY A 10 4.16 6.31 -8.42
N GLY A 11 5.11 6.89 -9.17
CA GLY A 11 5.79 8.12 -8.76
C GLY A 11 4.86 9.33 -8.60
N THR A 12 3.77 9.38 -9.40
CA THR A 12 2.82 10.50 -9.38
C THR A 12 1.50 10.15 -8.70
N LYS A 13 1.01 8.92 -8.91
CA LYS A 13 -0.31 8.47 -8.44
C LYS A 13 -0.19 7.13 -7.74
N THR A 14 -0.92 6.97 -6.66
CA THR A 14 -1.12 5.70 -5.97
C THR A 14 -2.57 5.28 -6.12
N MET A 15 -2.81 4.03 -6.52
CA MET A 15 -4.12 3.41 -6.59
C MET A 15 -4.27 2.38 -5.48
N ILE A 16 -5.46 2.31 -4.88
CA ILE A 16 -5.83 1.29 -3.90
C ILE A 16 -7.10 0.61 -4.38
N CYS A 17 -7.17 -0.71 -4.26
CA CYS A 17 -8.39 -1.50 -4.45
C CYS A 17 -8.64 -2.43 -3.26
N ILE A 18 -9.90 -2.76 -3.01
CA ILE A 18 -10.31 -3.88 -2.14
C ILE A 18 -11.01 -4.92 -3.00
N MET A 19 -10.56 -6.16 -2.90
CA MET A 19 -11.09 -7.31 -3.64
C MET A 19 -11.53 -8.41 -2.68
N ASP A 20 -12.61 -9.12 -3.02
CA ASP A 20 -12.98 -10.34 -2.31
C ASP A 20 -12.21 -11.58 -2.83
N THR A 21 -12.40 -12.73 -2.20
CA THR A 21 -11.77 -14.00 -2.62
C THR A 21 -12.23 -14.50 -3.99
N ASN A 22 -13.33 -13.98 -4.53
CA ASN A 22 -13.83 -14.30 -5.87
C ASN A 22 -13.24 -13.35 -6.93
N LYS A 23 -12.23 -12.55 -6.57
CA LYS A 23 -11.58 -11.55 -7.42
C LYS A 23 -12.52 -10.44 -7.88
N LYS A 24 -13.64 -10.24 -7.19
CA LYS A 24 -14.53 -9.11 -7.47
C LYS A 24 -13.94 -7.87 -6.84
N ILE A 25 -13.62 -6.87 -7.66
CA ILE A 25 -13.21 -5.56 -7.19
C ILE A 25 -14.44 -4.88 -6.58
N GLY A 26 -14.39 -4.60 -5.28
CA GLY A 26 -15.45 -3.89 -4.57
C GLY A 26 -15.31 -2.38 -4.76
N HIS A 27 -14.19 -1.83 -4.32
CA HIS A 27 -13.98 -0.39 -4.27
C HIS A 27 -12.54 -0.01 -4.59
N THR A 28 -12.37 1.13 -5.23
CA THR A 28 -11.07 1.69 -5.57
C THR A 28 -10.96 3.15 -5.18
N ALA A 29 -9.73 3.63 -5.01
CA ALA A 29 -9.41 5.03 -4.87
C ALA A 29 -8.05 5.33 -5.51
N VAL A 30 -7.88 6.57 -5.95
CA VAL A 30 -6.62 7.08 -6.49
C VAL A 30 -6.30 8.39 -5.80
N PHE A 31 -5.02 8.59 -5.46
CA PHE A 31 -4.54 9.86 -4.91
C PHE A 31 -3.12 10.16 -5.43
N GLY A 32 -2.69 11.43 -5.32
CA GLY A 32 -1.33 11.80 -5.68
C GLY A 32 -0.31 11.24 -4.68
N THR A 33 0.69 10.52 -5.17
CA THR A 33 1.71 9.84 -4.34
C THR A 33 2.48 10.82 -3.48
N GLN A 34 2.86 11.98 -4.04
CA GLN A 34 3.71 12.98 -3.35
C GLN A 34 5.00 12.33 -2.84
N SER A 35 5.75 11.72 -3.77
CA SER A 35 6.92 10.89 -3.47
C SER A 35 8.05 11.62 -2.72
N ASP A 36 8.02 12.94 -2.73
CA ASP A 36 8.91 13.86 -2.03
C ASP A 36 8.60 14.06 -0.54
N ARG A 37 7.45 13.58 -0.06
CA ARG A 37 7.05 13.73 1.35
C ARG A 37 7.56 12.61 2.27
N GLY A 38 8.30 11.66 1.73
CA GLY A 38 8.89 10.56 2.47
C GLY A 38 7.95 9.37 2.71
N PRO A 39 8.51 8.25 3.21
CA PRO A 39 7.79 6.98 3.29
C PRO A 39 6.70 6.95 4.36
N GLU A 40 6.91 7.58 5.51
CA GLU A 40 5.91 7.61 6.59
C GLU A 40 4.62 8.30 6.16
N GLU A 41 4.73 9.40 5.41
CA GLU A 41 3.59 10.15 4.90
C GLU A 41 2.80 9.31 3.89
N LEU A 42 3.48 8.62 2.97
CA LEU A 42 2.82 7.72 2.02
C LEU A 42 2.07 6.60 2.76
N VAL A 43 2.74 5.93 3.71
CA VAL A 43 2.14 4.83 4.50
C VAL A 43 0.94 5.33 5.32
N CYS A 44 1.02 6.55 5.86
CA CYS A 44 -0.10 7.17 6.58
C CYS A 44 -1.28 7.42 5.64
N LYS A 45 -1.01 8.01 4.47
CA LYS A 45 -2.02 8.34 3.46
C LYS A 45 -2.71 7.11 2.88
N ILE A 46 -1.95 6.05 2.63
CA ILE A 46 -2.50 4.73 2.28
C ILE A 46 -3.50 4.27 3.34
N GLY A 47 -3.17 4.39 4.62
CA GLY A 47 -4.06 3.95 5.70
C GLY A 47 -5.36 4.75 5.80
N VAL A 48 -5.28 6.06 5.60
CA VAL A 48 -6.47 6.93 5.54
C VAL A 48 -7.37 6.53 4.38
N VAL A 49 -6.81 6.38 3.18
CA VAL A 49 -7.57 6.05 1.97
C VAL A 49 -8.15 4.64 2.05
N LEU A 50 -7.37 3.66 2.53
CA LEU A 50 -7.81 2.27 2.69
C LEU A 50 -8.98 2.16 3.69
N SER A 51 -8.89 2.87 4.82
CA SER A 51 -9.99 2.91 5.81
C SER A 51 -11.25 3.56 5.23
N HIS A 52 -11.09 4.62 4.46
CA HIS A 52 -12.19 5.33 3.80
C HIS A 52 -12.93 4.44 2.79
N ILE A 53 -12.20 3.76 1.90
CA ILE A 53 -12.85 2.89 0.91
C ILE A 53 -13.44 1.63 1.54
N ALA A 54 -12.84 1.10 2.62
CA ALA A 54 -13.42 -0.01 3.38
C ALA A 54 -14.76 0.40 4.02
N SER A 55 -14.81 1.58 4.65
CA SER A 55 -16.05 2.12 5.22
C SER A 55 -17.13 2.33 4.16
N LYS A 56 -16.79 2.86 2.98
CA LYS A 56 -17.74 3.00 1.86
C LYS A 56 -18.27 1.67 1.34
N ALA A 57 -17.49 0.61 1.50
CA ALA A 57 -17.87 -0.74 1.13
C ALA A 57 -18.75 -1.44 2.16
N GLY A 58 -18.95 -0.85 3.34
CA GLY A 58 -19.56 -1.54 4.48
C GLY A 58 -18.68 -2.67 5.02
N ILE A 59 -17.37 -2.61 4.80
CA ILE A 59 -16.40 -3.64 5.20
C ILE A 59 -15.59 -3.12 6.39
N SER A 60 -15.33 -3.96 7.39
CA SER A 60 -14.41 -3.63 8.47
C SER A 60 -12.96 -3.75 7.99
N PHE A 61 -12.07 -2.87 8.46
CA PHE A 61 -10.63 -3.02 8.21
C PHE A 61 -10.10 -4.39 8.68
N THR A 62 -10.74 -4.99 9.68
CA THR A 62 -10.40 -6.34 10.17
C THR A 62 -10.66 -7.44 9.15
N ASP A 63 -11.64 -7.27 8.25
CA ASP A 63 -11.98 -8.25 7.20
C ASP A 63 -10.95 -8.28 6.06
N ILE A 64 -10.09 -7.25 5.96
CA ILE A 64 -8.95 -7.23 5.06
C ILE A 64 -7.87 -8.13 5.65
N CYS A 65 -7.61 -9.28 5.04
CA CYS A 65 -6.71 -10.29 5.58
C CYS A 65 -5.25 -10.11 5.13
N ALA A 66 -5.00 -9.41 4.03
CA ALA A 66 -3.65 -9.15 3.51
C ALA A 66 -3.63 -7.89 2.64
N ILE A 67 -2.43 -7.35 2.42
CA ILE A 67 -2.18 -6.21 1.52
C ILE A 67 -1.09 -6.61 0.53
N GLY A 68 -1.39 -6.52 -0.77
CA GLY A 68 -0.41 -6.53 -1.85
C GLY A 68 0.03 -5.11 -2.17
N LEU A 69 1.32 -4.92 -2.38
CA LEU A 69 1.95 -3.63 -2.65
C LEU A 69 2.84 -3.75 -3.88
N GLY A 70 2.51 -3.02 -4.95
CA GLY A 70 3.37 -2.82 -6.11
C GLY A 70 4.08 -1.49 -6.01
N MET A 71 5.40 -1.48 -6.24
CA MET A 71 6.21 -0.26 -6.17
C MET A 71 7.30 -0.27 -7.24
N PRO A 72 7.47 0.80 -8.03
CA PRO A 72 8.51 0.86 -9.04
C PRO A 72 9.85 1.24 -8.40
N GLY A 73 10.91 0.65 -8.95
CA GLY A 73 12.29 0.99 -8.59
C GLY A 73 13.05 -0.21 -8.04
N PRO A 74 14.30 0.01 -7.61
CA PRO A 74 15.12 -1.05 -7.07
C PRO A 74 14.58 -1.51 -5.71
N ILE A 75 14.35 -2.81 -5.57
CA ILE A 75 13.79 -3.45 -4.38
C ILE A 75 14.75 -4.54 -3.91
N ASP A 76 15.05 -4.56 -2.62
CA ASP A 76 15.61 -5.72 -1.93
C ASP A 76 14.43 -6.56 -1.41
N PHE A 77 14.07 -7.60 -2.16
CA PHE A 77 12.91 -8.45 -1.84
C PHE A 77 13.12 -9.29 -0.58
N GLU A 78 14.36 -9.65 -0.24
CA GLU A 78 14.66 -10.39 0.99
C GLU A 78 14.38 -9.54 2.22
N LYS A 79 14.74 -8.26 2.18
CA LYS A 79 14.49 -7.30 3.28
C LYS A 79 13.14 -6.59 3.18
N GLY A 80 12.47 -6.67 2.02
CA GLY A 80 11.26 -5.90 1.74
C GLY A 80 11.51 -4.39 1.78
N ALA A 81 12.62 -3.95 1.21
CA ALA A 81 13.10 -2.58 1.29
C ALA A 81 13.27 -1.93 -0.09
N MET A 82 13.01 -0.62 -0.17
CA MET A 82 13.29 0.20 -1.35
C MET A 82 14.75 0.67 -1.33
N ILE A 83 15.46 0.50 -2.43
CA ILE A 83 16.88 0.83 -2.56
C ILE A 83 17.04 2.03 -3.51
N ASN A 84 17.08 3.24 -2.94
CA ASN A 84 17.31 4.50 -3.67
C ASN A 84 16.51 4.64 -4.98
N PRO A 85 15.17 4.44 -4.97
CA PRO A 85 14.35 4.57 -6.17
C PRO A 85 14.42 5.99 -6.79
N PRO A 86 14.66 6.11 -8.11
CA PRO A 86 14.93 7.39 -8.76
C PRO A 86 13.76 8.39 -8.70
N ASN A 87 12.54 7.87 -8.60
CA ASN A 87 11.32 8.68 -8.58
C ASN A 87 10.83 9.03 -7.17
N PHE A 88 11.53 8.58 -6.12
CA PHE A 88 11.18 8.86 -4.72
C PHE A 88 12.39 9.45 -3.99
N PRO A 89 12.58 10.78 -4.06
CA PRO A 89 13.73 11.42 -3.43
C PRO A 89 13.68 11.26 -1.90
N GLY A 90 14.85 11.00 -1.30
CA GLY A 90 14.98 10.77 0.14
C GLY A 90 14.64 9.35 0.60
N TRP A 91 14.29 8.45 -0.31
CA TRP A 91 14.02 7.05 0.01
C TRP A 91 15.31 6.23 -0.03
N ASN A 92 16.13 6.36 1.00
CA ASN A 92 17.37 5.60 1.13
C ASN A 92 17.16 4.37 2.03
N ASP A 93 17.32 3.17 1.47
CA ASP A 93 17.20 1.88 2.17
C ASP A 93 15.95 1.76 3.06
N VAL A 94 14.80 2.17 2.52
CA VAL A 94 13.54 2.26 3.28
C VAL A 94 12.96 0.86 3.50
N PRO A 95 12.77 0.38 4.75
CA PRO A 95 12.20 -0.93 5.03
C PRO A 95 10.67 -0.92 4.90
N LEU A 96 10.18 -0.71 3.67
CA LEU A 96 8.78 -0.42 3.36
C LEU A 96 7.82 -1.51 3.88
N VAL A 97 8.15 -2.78 3.69
CA VAL A 97 7.33 -3.90 4.21
C VAL A 97 7.20 -3.83 5.73
N LYS A 98 8.28 -3.48 6.45
CA LYS A 98 8.27 -3.34 7.91
C LYS A 98 7.40 -2.15 8.35
N LEU A 99 7.51 -1.01 7.67
CA LEU A 99 6.68 0.18 7.94
C LEU A 99 5.19 -0.13 7.75
N MET A 100 4.85 -0.78 6.63
CA MET A 100 3.48 -1.20 6.31
C MET A 100 2.94 -2.21 7.34
N ARG A 101 3.74 -3.23 7.71
CA ARG A 101 3.36 -4.22 8.74
C ARG A 101 3.11 -3.55 10.09
N LYS A 102 3.96 -2.61 10.49
CA LYS A 102 3.79 -1.83 11.73
C LYS A 102 2.51 -0.99 11.70
N LYS A 103 2.18 -0.37 10.56
CA LYS A 103 0.99 0.49 10.41
C LYS A 103 -0.31 -0.31 10.41
N PHE A 104 -0.34 -1.44 9.70
CA PHE A 104 -1.59 -2.15 9.40
C PHE A 104 -1.80 -3.42 10.22
N ASN A 105 -0.75 -3.98 10.81
CA ASN A 105 -0.79 -5.28 11.48
C ASN A 105 -1.41 -6.38 10.58
N LYS A 106 -0.99 -6.40 9.31
CA LYS A 106 -1.43 -7.37 8.29
C LYS A 106 -0.22 -7.98 7.57
N PRO A 107 -0.35 -9.19 7.01
CA PRO A 107 0.56 -9.69 6.00
C PRO A 107 0.69 -8.67 4.84
N ILE A 108 1.93 -8.36 4.50
CA ILE A 108 2.29 -7.47 3.38
C ILE A 108 3.14 -8.27 2.40
N VAL A 109 2.74 -8.26 1.13
CA VAL A 109 3.49 -8.81 0.00
C VAL A 109 3.90 -7.64 -0.90
N LEU A 110 5.19 -7.55 -1.21
CA LEU A 110 5.75 -6.52 -2.10
C LEU A 110 6.11 -7.19 -3.43
N GLU A 111 5.71 -6.57 -4.54
CA GLU A 111 6.03 -6.97 -5.92
C GLU A 111 6.70 -5.83 -6.70
#